data_AF-A0A351CYJ1-F1
#
_entry.id   AF-A0A351CYJ1-F1
#
_cell.length_a   1.000
_cell.length_b   1.000
_cell.length_c   1.000
_cell.angle_alpha   90.00
_cell.angle_beta   90.00
_cell.angle_gamma   90.00
#
_symmetry.space_group_name_H-M   'P 1'
#
loop_
_entity.id
_entity.type
_entity.pdbx_description
1 polymer ?
#
loop_
_entity_poly.entity_id
_entity_poly.type
_entity_poly.pdbx_seq_one_letter_code
_entity_poly.pdbx_strand_id
1 'polypeptide(L)'
;QQIELTRLWDIKDYAQPAGGCCFLTNEQYAAKLSDLWVSRGTREYELDDIMLLKVGRHIRPNLDFKLIVCRDDGENNFAKGYKNRFVSLHSSSHEGPLALFDGQVNSKNLVLAARIVARYGKGKHASSVSILIARPKRQDTEELSVVPLGVDEMPREWIL
;
A
#
# COMPACT_ATOMS: atom_id res chain seq x y z
N GLN A 1 34.21 29.13 -16.87
CA GLN A 1 35.08 28.03 -16.42
C GLN A 1 34.52 27.58 -15.08
N GLN A 2 33.71 26.53 -15.04
CA GLN A 2 34.09 25.10 -14.93
C GLN A 2 34.36 24.67 -13.46
N ILE A 3 33.33 24.02 -12.89
CA ILE A 3 33.33 22.80 -12.06
C ILE A 3 33.55 22.85 -10.52
N GLU A 4 32.66 22.07 -9.86
CA GLU A 4 32.73 21.33 -8.57
C GLU A 4 32.61 22.03 -7.21
N LEU A 5 31.49 21.74 -6.51
CA LEU A 5 31.48 20.87 -5.31
C LEU A 5 30.04 20.67 -4.81
N THR A 6 29.32 19.70 -5.38
CA THR A 6 28.08 19.19 -4.79
C THR A 6 28.45 18.41 -3.52
N ARG A 7 28.35 19.09 -2.37
CA ARG A 7 28.53 18.46 -1.06
C ARG A 7 27.37 17.49 -0.80
N LEU A 8 27.69 16.23 -1.03
CA LEU A 8 27.17 15.06 -0.33
C LEU A 8 26.97 15.37 1.17
N TRP A 9 25.81 14.93 1.69
CA TRP A 9 25.44 14.78 3.11
C TRP A 9 24.44 15.80 3.70
N ASP A 10 23.24 15.86 3.10
CA ASP A 10 22.04 16.36 3.79
C ASP A 10 21.08 15.18 4.12
N ILE A 11 21.62 14.15 4.78
CA ILE A 11 20.83 13.07 5.40
C ILE A 11 21.07 13.14 6.91
N LYS A 12 20.75 14.29 7.50
CA LYS A 12 20.74 14.49 8.95
C LYS A 12 19.49 15.26 9.33
N ASP A 13 18.34 14.63 9.17
CA ASP A 13 17.21 14.79 10.10
C ASP A 13 16.14 13.73 9.76
N TYR A 14 16.32 12.50 10.26
CA TYR A 14 15.14 11.65 10.44
C TYR A 14 14.69 11.84 11.87
N ALA A 15 13.62 12.61 12.01
CA ALA A 15 12.87 12.82 13.23
C ALA A 15 12.74 11.50 14.00
N GLN A 16 13.42 11.39 15.15
CA GLN A 16 13.05 10.46 16.20
C GLN A 16 11.93 11.12 17.00
N PRO A 17 10.65 10.71 16.87
CA PRO A 17 9.68 11.07 17.88
C PRO A 17 10.05 10.31 19.17
N ALA A 18 10.16 11.06 20.25
CA ALA A 18 10.38 10.55 21.58
C ALA A 18 9.34 9.48 21.96
N GLY A 19 9.79 8.39 22.58
CA GLY A 19 8.94 7.39 23.24
C GLY A 19 9.24 5.96 22.79
N GLY A 20 10.07 5.25 23.56
CA GLY A 20 10.54 3.91 23.24
C GLY A 20 9.49 2.79 23.31
N CYS A 21 9.58 1.86 22.37
CA CYS A 21 9.55 0.40 22.60
C CYS A 21 10.15 -0.34 21.38
N CYS A 22 10.72 -1.51 21.62
CA CYS A 22 11.79 -2.17 20.89
C CYS A 22 11.50 -2.72 19.46
N PHE A 23 12.50 -2.54 18.58
CA PHE A 23 13.08 -3.55 17.66
C PHE A 23 12.40 -3.95 16.34
N LEU A 24 11.18 -3.51 16.00
CA LEU A 24 10.55 -3.84 14.69
C LEU A 24 10.27 -2.62 13.79
N THR A 25 10.53 -1.40 14.27
CA THR A 25 10.03 -0.18 13.62
C THR A 25 10.97 0.39 12.56
N ASN A 26 12.24 -0.03 12.50
CA ASN A 26 13.20 0.53 11.55
C ASN A 26 13.30 -0.27 10.24
N GLU A 27 13.38 -1.61 10.30
CA GLU A 27 13.64 -2.43 9.10
C GLU A 27 12.48 -2.42 8.10
N GLN A 28 11.24 -2.63 8.57
CA GLN A 28 10.06 -2.58 7.70
C GLN A 28 9.83 -1.17 7.14
N TYR A 29 10.09 -0.14 7.94
CA TYR A 29 9.96 1.24 7.48
C TYR A 29 11.02 1.58 6.42
N ALA A 30 12.28 1.19 6.66
CA ALA A 30 13.37 1.35 5.71
C ALA A 30 13.12 0.57 4.41
N ALA A 31 12.57 -0.64 4.50
CA ALA A 31 12.18 -1.43 3.32
C ALA A 31 11.11 -0.71 2.49
N LYS A 32 10.05 -0.19 3.13
CA LYS A 32 9.01 0.60 2.46
C LYS A 32 9.52 1.91 1.86
N LEU A 33 10.47 2.57 2.52
CA LEU A 33 11.07 3.80 2.01
C LEU A 33 11.98 3.51 0.82
N SER A 34 12.79 2.45 0.90
CA SER A 34 13.60 1.97 -0.22
C SER A 34 12.72 1.60 -1.42
N ASP A 35 11.62 0.89 -1.17
CA ASP A 35 10.60 0.55 -2.16
C ASP A 35 9.97 1.78 -2.85
N LEU A 36 9.67 2.82 -2.08
CA LEU A 36 9.15 4.09 -2.60
C LEU A 36 10.16 4.71 -3.58
N TRP A 37 11.44 4.78 -3.21
CA TRP A 37 12.48 5.33 -4.07
C TRP A 37 12.69 4.50 -5.34
N VAL A 38 12.75 3.17 -5.21
CA VAL A 38 12.94 2.27 -6.35
C VAL A 38 11.79 2.39 -7.35
N SER A 39 10.54 2.42 -6.88
CA SER A 39 9.39 2.52 -7.77
C SER A 39 9.25 3.89 -8.45
N ARG A 40 9.66 4.97 -7.80
CA ARG A 40 9.62 6.31 -8.39
C ARG A 40 10.81 6.61 -9.30
N GLY A 41 11.95 5.96 -9.08
CA GLY A 41 13.22 6.31 -9.72
C GLY A 41 13.84 7.62 -9.23
N THR A 42 13.24 8.28 -8.23
CA THR A 42 13.76 9.49 -7.56
C THR A 42 13.70 9.31 -6.03
N ARG A 43 14.56 10.06 -5.33
CA ARG A 43 14.55 10.15 -3.86
C ARG A 43 13.61 11.23 -3.34
N GLU A 44 12.96 11.97 -4.23
CA GLU A 44 11.98 13.00 -3.87
C GLU A 44 10.69 12.36 -3.35
N TYR A 45 10.22 12.89 -2.22
CA TYR A 45 8.97 12.47 -1.58
C TYR A 45 8.27 13.68 -0.98
N GLU A 46 6.95 13.58 -0.87
CA GLU A 46 6.14 14.52 -0.13
C GLU A 46 5.96 14.03 1.31
N LEU A 47 5.64 14.94 2.24
CA LEU A 47 5.32 14.58 3.62
C LEU A 47 4.22 13.52 3.70
N ASP A 48 3.28 13.61 2.78
CA ASP A 48 2.16 12.70 2.62
C ASP A 48 2.61 11.25 2.33
N ASP A 49 3.62 11.08 1.47
CA ASP A 49 4.15 9.78 1.12
C ASP A 49 4.80 9.11 2.33
N ILE A 50 5.56 9.87 3.11
CA ILE A 50 6.20 9.44 4.35
C ILE A 50 5.18 9.01 5.41
N MET A 51 4.06 9.73 5.50
CA MET A 51 2.96 9.36 6.39
C MET A 51 2.29 8.07 5.95
N LEU A 52 2.08 7.88 4.64
CA LEU A 52 1.45 6.67 4.10
C LEU A 52 2.29 5.40 4.35
N LEU A 53 3.62 5.51 4.47
CA LEU A 53 4.50 4.38 4.83
C LEU A 53 4.21 3.80 6.23
N LYS A 54 3.67 4.62 7.14
CA LYS A 54 3.30 4.21 8.50
C LYS A 54 1.98 3.45 8.55
N VAL A 55 1.18 3.54 7.50
CA VAL A 55 -0.18 3.00 7.45
C VAL A 55 -0.15 1.61 6.84
N GLY A 56 -0.90 0.70 7.43
CA GLY A 56 -1.30 -0.53 6.77
C GLY A 56 -0.17 -1.52 6.56
N ARG A 57 -0.50 -2.57 5.81
CA ARG A 57 0.43 -3.61 5.33
C ARG A 57 0.79 -3.25 3.90
N HIS A 58 2.07 -3.07 3.63
CA HIS A 58 2.56 -2.78 2.29
C HIS A 58 2.89 -4.10 1.61
N ILE A 59 2.22 -4.36 0.49
CA ILE A 59 2.33 -5.61 -0.25
C ILE A 59 2.72 -5.25 -1.67
N ARG A 60 3.86 -5.73 -2.14
CA ARG A 60 4.33 -5.53 -3.52
C ARG A 60 4.43 -6.88 -4.24
N PRO A 61 3.36 -7.34 -4.92
CA PRO A 61 3.38 -8.61 -5.63
C PRO A 61 4.33 -8.65 -6.84
N ASN A 62 4.57 -7.49 -7.46
CA ASN A 62 5.46 -7.31 -8.60
C ASN A 62 5.85 -5.82 -8.73
N LEU A 63 6.67 -5.49 -9.73
CA LEU A 63 7.12 -4.11 -9.96
C LEU A 63 6.00 -3.17 -10.46
N ASP A 64 4.90 -3.71 -10.96
CA ASP A 64 3.83 -2.92 -11.55
C ASP A 64 2.94 -2.24 -10.52
N PHE A 65 2.80 -2.81 -9.31
CA PHE A 65 1.94 -2.22 -8.28
C PHE A 65 2.31 -2.59 -6.85
N LYS A 66 1.79 -1.78 -5.93
CA LYS A 66 1.81 -1.98 -4.48
C LYS A 66 0.41 -1.81 -3.93
N LEU A 67 0.11 -2.56 -2.87
CA LEU A 67 -1.08 -2.40 -2.04
C LEU A 67 -0.72 -1.92 -0.66
N ILE A 68 -1.56 -1.05 -0.13
CA ILE A 68 -1.53 -0.64 1.28
C ILE A 68 -2.84 -1.08 1.89
N VAL A 69 -2.82 -2.17 2.65
CA VAL A 69 -4.01 -2.78 3.26
C VAL A 69 -4.12 -2.35 4.72
N CYS A 70 -5.17 -1.61 5.07
CA CYS A 70 -5.39 -1.13 6.42
C CYS A 70 -5.57 -2.29 7.43
N ARG A 71 -5.20 -2.04 8.68
CA ARG A 71 -5.20 -3.00 9.80
C ARG A 71 -6.39 -2.79 10.73
N ASP A 72 -6.84 -1.55 10.86
CA ASP A 72 -7.89 -1.12 11.78
C ASP A 72 -8.67 0.09 11.23
N ASP A 73 -9.72 0.50 11.94
CA ASP A 73 -10.59 1.61 11.55
C ASP A 73 -9.89 2.97 11.52
N GLY A 74 -8.88 3.19 12.36
CA GLY A 74 -8.10 4.42 12.35
C GLY A 74 -7.33 4.55 11.04
N GLU A 75 -6.64 3.48 10.64
CA GLU A 75 -5.97 3.41 9.34
C GLU A 75 -6.95 3.50 8.16
N ASN A 76 -8.13 2.86 8.25
CA ASN A 76 -9.18 2.98 7.22
C ASN A 76 -9.60 4.45 7.04
N ASN A 77 -9.83 5.16 8.15
CA ASN A 77 -10.24 6.56 8.11
C ASN A 77 -9.15 7.47 7.55
N PHE A 78 -7.89 7.24 7.90
CA PHE A 78 -6.75 7.93 7.31
C PHE A 78 -6.65 7.65 5.80
N ALA A 79 -6.72 6.38 5.39
CA ALA A 79 -6.64 5.95 4.00
C ALA A 79 -7.78 6.51 3.12
N LYS A 80 -8.96 6.81 3.69
CA LYS A 80 -10.06 7.46 2.94
C LYS A 80 -9.66 8.81 2.35
N GLY A 81 -8.79 9.57 3.02
CA GLY A 81 -8.28 10.86 2.51
C GLY A 81 -7.55 10.74 1.17
N TYR A 82 -7.07 9.54 0.85
CA TYR A 82 -6.26 9.24 -0.33
C TYR A 82 -7.05 8.65 -1.52
N LYS A 83 -8.36 8.44 -1.38
CA LYS A 83 -9.22 7.91 -2.45
C LYS A 83 -9.28 8.80 -3.70
N ASN A 84 -8.96 10.10 -3.57
CA ASN A 84 -8.86 11.02 -4.70
C ASN A 84 -7.54 10.89 -5.48
N ARG A 85 -6.53 10.24 -4.88
CA ARG A 85 -5.18 10.06 -5.46
C ARG A 85 -4.97 8.64 -5.97
N PHE A 86 -5.48 7.63 -5.25
CA PHE A 86 -5.26 6.22 -5.56
C PHE A 86 -6.55 5.49 -5.90
N VAL A 87 -6.42 4.37 -6.63
CA VAL A 87 -7.50 3.39 -6.72
C VAL A 87 -7.69 2.77 -5.34
N SER A 88 -8.94 2.62 -4.89
CA SER A 88 -9.25 2.01 -3.61
C SER A 88 -10.08 0.75 -3.78
N LEU A 89 -9.79 -0.25 -2.95
CA LEU A 89 -10.45 -1.55 -2.94
C LEU A 89 -11.02 -1.81 -1.55
N HIS A 90 -12.25 -2.28 -1.48
CA HIS A 90 -12.86 -2.76 -0.24
C HIS A 90 -13.93 -3.79 -0.55
N SER A 91 -14.21 -4.68 0.39
CA SER A 91 -15.25 -5.69 0.22
C SER A 91 -16.65 -5.09 0.43
N SER A 92 -17.57 -5.37 -0.49
CA SER A 92 -19.01 -5.04 -0.38
C SER A 92 -19.82 -6.19 0.24
N SER A 93 -19.35 -7.42 0.09
CA SER A 93 -20.06 -8.63 0.50
C SER A 93 -19.75 -9.06 1.94
N HIS A 94 -18.58 -8.70 2.45
CA HIS A 94 -18.08 -9.08 3.77
C HIS A 94 -17.35 -7.93 4.44
N GLU A 95 -17.31 -7.90 5.76
CA GLU A 95 -16.45 -6.96 6.48
C GLU A 95 -14.97 -7.21 6.14
N GLY A 96 -14.24 -6.14 5.87
CA GLY A 96 -12.84 -6.22 5.48
C GLY A 96 -12.18 -4.85 5.42
N PRO A 97 -10.85 -4.82 5.23
CA PRO A 97 -10.10 -3.58 5.24
C PRO A 97 -10.33 -2.76 3.97
N LEU A 98 -10.15 -1.45 4.10
CA LEU A 98 -9.86 -0.60 2.95
C LEU A 98 -8.42 -0.86 2.50
N ALA A 99 -8.19 -0.89 1.19
CA ALA A 99 -6.86 -0.91 0.63
C ALA A 99 -6.70 0.16 -0.45
N LEU A 100 -5.49 0.70 -0.55
CA LEU A 100 -5.07 1.60 -1.62
C LEU A 100 -4.17 0.84 -2.60
N PHE A 101 -4.39 1.04 -3.89
CA PHE A 101 -3.61 0.48 -4.98
C PHE A 101 -2.76 1.58 -5.63
N ASP A 102 -1.46 1.38 -5.61
CA ASP A 102 -0.44 2.28 -6.11
C ASP A 102 0.36 1.61 -7.24
N GLY A 103 0.10 1.99 -8.48
CA GLY A 103 0.76 1.42 -9.65
C GLY A 103 -0.08 1.37 -10.93
N GLN A 104 0.33 0.51 -11.86
CA GLN A 104 -0.28 0.33 -13.17
C GLN A 104 -1.64 -0.36 -13.08
N VAL A 105 -2.69 0.34 -13.48
CA VAL A 105 -4.06 -0.16 -13.41
C VAL A 105 -4.39 -0.98 -14.67
N ASN A 106 -4.34 -2.30 -14.54
CA ASN A 106 -4.82 -3.25 -15.54
C ASN A 106 -5.65 -4.36 -14.89
N SER A 107 -6.46 -5.06 -15.69
CA SER A 107 -7.41 -6.05 -15.18
C SER A 107 -6.74 -7.17 -14.40
N LYS A 108 -5.56 -7.66 -14.83
CA LYS A 108 -4.83 -8.73 -14.14
C LYS A 108 -4.36 -8.31 -12.75
N ASN A 109 -3.78 -7.11 -12.65
CA ASN A 109 -3.31 -6.55 -11.38
C ASN A 109 -4.48 -6.24 -10.44
N LEU A 110 -5.59 -5.71 -10.96
CA LEU A 110 -6.79 -5.46 -10.16
C LEU A 110 -7.41 -6.74 -9.62
N VAL A 111 -7.46 -7.82 -10.41
CA VAL A 111 -7.93 -9.13 -9.96
C VAL A 111 -7.03 -9.65 -8.83
N LEU A 112 -5.71 -9.64 -9.02
CA LEU A 112 -4.78 -10.09 -7.97
C LEU A 112 -4.92 -9.24 -6.70
N ALA A 113 -5.05 -7.92 -6.86
CA ALA A 113 -5.25 -7.02 -5.74
C ALA A 113 -6.55 -7.30 -4.98
N ALA A 114 -7.65 -7.49 -5.68
CA ALA A 114 -8.93 -7.85 -5.08
C ALA A 114 -8.83 -9.17 -4.28
N ARG A 115 -8.14 -10.19 -4.83
CA ARG A 115 -7.90 -11.47 -4.13
C ARG A 115 -7.11 -11.28 -2.84
N ILE A 116 -6.07 -10.43 -2.87
CA ILE A 116 -5.27 -10.09 -1.69
C ILE A 116 -6.13 -9.39 -0.64
N VAL A 117 -6.92 -8.39 -1.03
CA VAL A 117 -7.78 -7.64 -0.11
C VAL A 117 -8.83 -8.56 0.53
N ALA A 118 -9.46 -9.44 -0.26
CA ALA A 118 -10.43 -10.43 0.22
C ALA A 118 -9.84 -11.36 1.30
N ARG A 119 -8.56 -11.74 1.19
CA ARG A 119 -7.85 -12.56 2.19
C ARG A 119 -7.75 -11.88 3.56
N TYR A 120 -7.62 -10.56 3.59
CA TYR A 120 -7.49 -9.82 4.85
C TYR A 120 -8.84 -9.49 5.51
N GLY A 121 -9.96 -9.78 4.85
CA GLY A 121 -11.31 -9.62 5.40
C GLY A 121 -11.87 -10.85 6.09
N LYS A 122 -13.13 -10.75 6.53
CA LYS A 122 -13.91 -11.86 7.11
C LYS A 122 -14.34 -12.90 6.08
N GLY A 123 -14.36 -12.54 4.80
CA GLY A 123 -14.64 -13.44 3.67
C GLY A 123 -13.48 -14.35 3.25
N LYS A 124 -12.36 -14.38 4.00
CA LYS A 124 -11.13 -15.11 3.63
C LYS A 124 -11.26 -16.62 3.38
N HIS A 125 -12.34 -17.25 3.84
CA HIS A 125 -12.65 -18.67 3.61
C HIS A 125 -13.90 -18.88 2.74
N ALA A 126 -14.50 -17.80 2.24
CA ALA A 126 -15.64 -17.88 1.34
C ALA A 126 -15.21 -18.36 -0.05
N SER A 127 -16.13 -18.99 -0.78
CA SER A 127 -15.91 -19.39 -2.17
C SER A 127 -15.78 -18.18 -3.11
N SER A 128 -16.36 -17.04 -2.73
CA SER A 128 -16.25 -15.78 -3.47
C SER A 128 -16.48 -14.59 -2.54
N VAL A 129 -15.81 -13.48 -2.82
CA VAL A 129 -15.96 -12.18 -2.16
C VAL A 129 -16.10 -11.11 -3.23
N SER A 130 -17.16 -10.31 -3.16
CA SER A 130 -17.33 -9.10 -3.99
C SER A 130 -16.48 -7.96 -3.45
N ILE A 131 -15.62 -7.42 -4.31
CA ILE A 131 -14.73 -6.29 -4.05
C ILE A 131 -15.15 -5.10 -4.91
N LEU A 132 -15.45 -3.98 -4.26
CA LEU A 132 -15.66 -2.71 -4.92
C LEU A 132 -14.33 -2.01 -5.18
N ILE A 133 -14.14 -1.59 -6.42
CA ILE A 133 -12.98 -0.88 -6.94
C ILE A 133 -13.45 0.54 -7.31
N ALA A 134 -12.98 1.53 -6.56
CA ALA A 134 -13.24 2.93 -6.83
C ALA A 134 -11.98 3.59 -7.39
N ARG A 135 -12.09 4.21 -8.57
CA ARG A 135 -10.98 4.93 -9.21
C ARG A 135 -10.99 6.41 -8.81
N PRO A 136 -9.82 7.05 -8.72
CA PRO A 136 -9.76 8.47 -8.40
C PRO A 136 -10.47 9.28 -9.48
N LYS A 137 -11.23 10.31 -9.07
CA LYS A 137 -11.95 11.24 -9.94
C LYS A 137 -13.04 10.60 -10.83
N ARG A 138 -13.43 9.35 -10.60
CA ARG A 138 -14.62 8.74 -11.20
C ARG A 138 -15.69 8.54 -10.13
N GLN A 139 -16.95 8.80 -10.52
CA GLN A 139 -18.10 8.46 -9.68
C GLN A 139 -18.47 6.98 -9.78
N ASP A 140 -18.11 6.33 -10.87
CA ASP A 140 -18.43 4.93 -11.10
C ASP A 140 -17.50 4.00 -10.29
N THR A 141 -18.11 2.98 -9.69
CA THR A 141 -17.40 1.92 -8.96
C THR A 141 -17.60 0.59 -9.68
N GLU A 142 -16.51 -0.09 -9.95
CA GLU A 142 -16.54 -1.43 -10.54
C GLU A 142 -16.62 -2.45 -9.41
N GLU A 143 -17.45 -3.49 -9.56
CA GLU A 143 -17.49 -4.62 -8.63
C GLU A 143 -16.88 -5.86 -9.27
N LEU A 144 -16.02 -6.56 -8.51
CA LEU A 144 -15.37 -7.78 -8.94
C LEU A 144 -15.57 -8.89 -7.91
N SER A 145 -16.13 -10.02 -8.33
CA SER A 145 -16.22 -11.24 -7.53
C SER A 145 -14.95 -12.06 -7.67
N VAL A 146 -14.26 -12.33 -6.55
CA VAL A 146 -12.99 -13.07 -6.55
C VAL A 146 -12.95 -14.14 -5.46
N VAL A 147 -12.21 -15.22 -5.72
CA VAL A 147 -11.81 -16.18 -4.69
C VAL A 147 -10.66 -15.56 -3.87
N PRO A 148 -10.78 -15.47 -2.53
CA PRO A 148 -9.70 -14.96 -1.68
C PRO A 148 -8.36 -15.64 -1.96
N LEU A 149 -7.26 -14.89 -1.83
CA LEU A 149 -5.92 -15.45 -2.05
C LEU A 149 -5.58 -16.47 -0.96
N GLY A 150 -5.30 -17.73 -1.35
CA GLY A 150 -4.98 -18.83 -0.44
C GLY A 150 -3.64 -18.66 0.27
N VAL A 151 -3.49 -19.26 1.46
CA VAL A 151 -2.36 -18.96 2.37
C VAL A 151 -1.01 -19.08 1.69
N ASP A 152 -0.83 -20.17 0.95
CA ASP A 152 0.37 -20.56 0.21
C ASP A 152 0.61 -19.75 -1.08
N GLU A 153 -0.40 -19.05 -1.59
CA GLU A 153 -0.28 -18.22 -2.79
C GLU A 153 0.32 -16.83 -2.50
N MET A 154 0.68 -16.54 -1.26
CA MET A 154 1.20 -15.24 -0.85
C MET A 154 2.64 -15.35 -0.36
N PRO A 155 3.63 -15.16 -1.27
CA PRO A 155 5.04 -15.14 -0.91
C PRO A 155 5.34 -14.12 0.18
N ARG A 156 6.21 -14.50 1.12
CA ARG A 156 6.67 -13.58 2.18
C ARG A 156 7.41 -12.38 1.61
N GLU A 157 8.08 -12.56 0.48
CA GLU A 157 8.83 -11.55 -0.27
C GLU A 157 7.96 -10.38 -0.75
N TRP A 158 6.64 -10.59 -0.86
CA TRP A 158 5.72 -9.51 -1.21
C TRP A 158 5.50 -8.54 -0.05
N ILE A 159 5.80 -8.91 1.19
CA ILE A 159 5.58 -8.08 2.37
C ILE A 159 6.81 -7.19 2.62
N LEU A 160 6.57 -5.88 2.67
CA LEU A 160 7.57 -4.85 2.98
C LEU A 160 7.57 -4.47 4.46
#